data_AF-A0A9E0KRH9-F1
#
_entry.id   AF-A0A9E0KRH9-F1
#
_cell.length_a   1.000
_cell.length_b   1.000
_cell.length_c   1.000
_cell.angle_alpha   90.00
_cell.angle_beta   90.00
_cell.angle_gamma   90.00
#
_symmetry.space_group_name_H-M   'P 1'
#
loop_
_entity.id
_entity.type
_entity.pdbx_description
1 polymer ?
#
loop_
_entity_poly.entity_id
_entity_poly.type
_entity_poly.pdbx_seq_one_letter_code
_entity_poly.pdbx_strand_id
1 'polypeptide(L)'
;MRLENELSLREAKWLDQNQPIDIDGREALLIELIDTLARLRPLTGKRYNRTMQVFARRGLPWLSKGQLLAAYERLCGAGYLTFDPDLRAHLQMKPMRTQSGVSVVTVLTKPYPCPGQCIFCPTDVRMPKSYLHDEPGAQRAERHGFDPYAQTASRLRALEKIGHPTEKIELLILGGTWSSYRRDYQEWFVKRCFDAMNGFDSPTLVEAQTANAAGRRRNVGLVVETRQDRIDIDELRWFRYLGVTKVQVGIQTLDERILELNKRGHDVQSTRDAFRLLRLAGFKIHGHWMANLLGATVESDIADFGRLWSDPAIRPDELKLYPCMLVPNAELHDYWLRGEYTPYTEEQVVDVLAACKVQVPRYVRLNRVVRDFPTTNVVAGNKKANLRQIAQERLYEQGTPCRCIRCREIRREAVRLEDLELRDFVYDTDATTEHFLSFETADGYPTTDRLAGFLRLSLPDPSLAHPLPELAGHAMIREVHVYGPALNLGDDSRGEAQHIGLGERLIGRAREIARAAGYRHIAVISAIGTREYYARWGFELNGLYMTCPLD
;
A
#
# COMPACT_ATOMS: atom_id res chain seq x y z
N MET A 1 -22.98 20.24 22.94
CA MET A 1 -23.43 21.62 22.64
C MET A 1 -22.33 22.63 22.31
N ARG A 2 -21.41 23.05 23.21
CA ARG A 2 -20.36 24.04 22.84
C ARG A 2 -19.31 23.52 21.83
N LEU A 3 -18.93 22.24 21.91
CA LEU A 3 -18.00 21.59 20.98
C LEU A 3 -18.59 21.30 19.59
N GLU A 4 -19.90 20.98 19.52
CA GLU A 4 -20.61 20.80 18.24
C GLU A 4 -20.74 22.11 17.47
N ASN A 5 -20.91 23.24 18.16
CA ASN A 5 -20.96 24.55 17.53
C ASN A 5 -19.59 25.04 17.01
N GLU A 6 -18.47 24.66 17.63
CA GLU A 6 -17.13 25.01 17.12
C GLU A 6 -16.71 24.15 15.91
N LEU A 7 -17.09 22.87 15.90
CA LEU A 7 -16.92 21.99 14.74
C LEU A 7 -17.80 22.46 13.57
N SER A 8 -19.05 22.84 13.81
CA SER A 8 -19.94 23.34 12.75
C SER A 8 -19.53 24.72 12.24
N LEU A 9 -19.00 25.63 13.07
CA LEU A 9 -18.45 26.92 12.64
C LEU A 9 -17.15 26.77 11.83
N ARG A 10 -16.31 25.78 12.16
CA ARG A 10 -15.13 25.41 11.36
C ARG A 10 -15.52 24.72 10.07
N GLU A 11 -16.52 23.85 10.08
CA GLU A 11 -17.10 23.26 8.87
C GLU A 11 -17.78 24.30 7.99
N ALA A 12 -18.44 25.31 8.56
CA ALA A 12 -19.06 26.42 7.83
C ALA A 12 -18.01 27.35 7.20
N LYS A 13 -16.98 27.79 7.95
CA LYS A 13 -15.83 28.52 7.37
C LYS A 13 -15.06 27.69 6.34
N TRP A 14 -15.08 26.37 6.48
CA TRP A 14 -14.47 25.43 5.54
C TRP A 14 -15.34 25.22 4.30
N LEU A 15 -16.66 25.14 4.42
CA LEU A 15 -17.62 25.08 3.30
C LEU A 15 -17.53 26.36 2.45
N ASP A 16 -17.37 27.52 3.09
CA ASP A 16 -17.19 28.82 2.43
C ASP A 16 -15.89 28.89 1.59
N GLN A 17 -14.83 28.19 2.02
CA GLN A 17 -13.58 28.03 1.26
C GLN A 17 -13.62 26.90 0.20
N ASN A 18 -14.68 26.08 0.19
CA ASN A 18 -14.82 24.88 -0.65
C ASN A 18 -16.08 24.92 -1.54
N GLN A 19 -16.69 26.09 -1.75
CA GLN A 19 -17.70 26.23 -2.80
C GLN A 19 -17.09 25.94 -4.19
N PRO A 20 -17.88 25.38 -5.13
CA PRO A 20 -17.52 25.37 -6.53
C PRO A 20 -17.14 26.79 -6.93
N ILE A 21 -15.95 26.96 -7.51
CA ILE A 21 -15.58 28.28 -8.00
C ILE A 21 -16.45 28.54 -9.23
N ASP A 22 -17.21 29.61 -9.15
CA ASP A 22 -17.85 30.20 -10.30
C ASP A 22 -16.75 30.66 -11.27
N ILE A 23 -16.59 29.90 -12.34
CA ILE A 23 -15.63 30.20 -13.41
C ILE A 23 -16.28 31.05 -14.51
N ASP A 24 -17.60 31.25 -14.45
CA ASP A 24 -18.36 31.84 -15.53
C ASP A 24 -17.99 33.34 -15.61
N GLY A 25 -17.52 33.77 -16.78
CA GLY A 25 -16.99 35.12 -17.02
C GLY A 25 -15.53 35.35 -16.59
N ARG A 26 -14.78 34.32 -16.19
CA ARG A 26 -13.35 34.40 -15.85
C ARG A 26 -12.45 33.45 -16.65
N GLU A 27 -12.99 32.85 -17.71
CA GLU A 27 -12.37 31.79 -18.51
C GLU A 27 -11.04 32.25 -19.11
N ALA A 28 -11.01 33.44 -19.71
CA ALA A 28 -9.80 33.99 -20.33
C ALA A 28 -8.63 34.15 -19.33
N LEU A 29 -8.91 34.64 -18.12
CA LEU A 29 -7.90 34.79 -17.08
C LEU A 29 -7.46 33.44 -16.50
N LEU A 30 -8.37 32.47 -16.40
CA LEU A 30 -8.05 31.11 -15.96
C LEU A 30 -7.15 30.40 -16.97
N ILE A 31 -7.44 30.53 -18.26
CA ILE A 31 -6.61 29.99 -19.35
C ILE A 31 -5.21 30.57 -19.28
N GLU A 32 -5.08 31.89 -19.14
CA GLU A 32 -3.78 32.54 -19.05
C GLU A 32 -3.00 32.15 -17.78
N LEU A 33 -3.68 31.97 -16.65
CA LEU A 33 -3.09 31.44 -15.41
C LEU A 33 -2.53 30.03 -15.65
N ILE A 34 -3.32 29.16 -16.29
CA ILE A 34 -2.94 27.78 -16.60
C ILE A 34 -1.74 27.75 -17.55
N ASP A 35 -1.75 28.53 -18.62
CA ASP A 35 -0.62 28.67 -19.55
C ASP A 35 0.64 29.19 -18.87
N THR A 36 0.49 30.17 -17.97
CA THR A 36 1.62 30.71 -17.21
C THR A 36 2.22 29.64 -16.31
N LEU A 37 1.38 28.85 -15.63
CA LEU A 37 1.82 27.76 -14.76
C LEU A 37 2.43 26.59 -15.58
N ALA A 38 1.91 26.31 -16.78
CA ALA A 38 2.41 25.29 -17.69
C ALA A 38 3.88 25.53 -18.07
N ARG A 39 4.25 26.80 -18.31
CA ARG A 39 5.61 27.22 -18.69
C ARG A 39 6.62 27.14 -17.54
N LEU A 40 6.17 27.04 -16.28
CA LEU A 40 7.03 27.04 -15.10
C LEU A 40 7.50 25.63 -14.72
N ARG A 41 8.50 25.07 -15.41
CA ARG A 41 9.10 23.77 -15.06
C ARG A 41 10.41 23.94 -14.25
N PRO A 42 10.58 23.27 -13.09
CA PRO A 42 9.55 22.59 -12.28
C PRO A 42 8.61 23.59 -11.57
N LEU A 43 7.36 23.20 -11.37
CA LEU A 43 6.38 24.01 -10.63
C LEU A 43 6.52 23.79 -9.12
N THR A 44 7.22 24.69 -8.44
CA THR A 44 7.37 24.64 -6.98
C THR A 44 6.22 25.36 -6.27
N GLY A 45 5.99 25.07 -5.00
CA GLY A 45 5.00 25.79 -4.18
C GLY A 45 5.23 27.31 -4.16
N LYS A 46 6.50 27.73 -4.11
CA LYS A 46 6.89 29.16 -4.17
C LYS A 46 6.55 29.79 -5.52
N ARG A 47 6.83 29.10 -6.64
CA ARG A 47 6.48 29.56 -7.99
C ARG A 47 4.96 29.66 -8.17
N TYR A 48 4.22 28.64 -7.72
CA TYR A 48 2.75 28.64 -7.74
C TYR A 48 2.18 29.83 -6.97
N ASN A 49 2.60 30.04 -5.72
CA ASN A 49 2.09 31.14 -4.89
C ASN A 49 2.39 32.51 -5.52
N ARG A 50 3.57 32.68 -6.12
CA ARG A 50 3.93 33.93 -6.81
C ARG A 50 3.03 34.18 -8.03
N THR A 51 2.80 33.16 -8.85
CA THR A 51 1.90 33.27 -10.01
C THR A 51 0.47 33.57 -9.55
N MET A 52 -0.03 32.87 -8.53
CA MET A 52 -1.34 33.14 -7.94
C MET A 52 -1.48 34.57 -7.42
N GLN A 53 -0.44 35.14 -6.79
CA GLN A 53 -0.46 36.54 -6.36
C GLN A 53 -0.61 37.51 -7.53
N VAL A 54 0.00 37.24 -8.68
CA VAL A 54 -0.14 38.06 -9.89
C VAL A 54 -1.56 38.03 -10.41
N PHE A 55 -2.13 36.82 -10.56
CA PHE A 55 -3.48 36.66 -11.10
C PHE A 55 -4.57 37.09 -10.12
N ALA A 56 -4.32 36.99 -8.81
CA ALA A 56 -5.22 37.51 -7.78
C ALA A 56 -5.38 39.03 -7.88
N ARG A 57 -4.30 39.77 -8.16
CA ARG A 57 -4.36 41.22 -8.41
C ARG A 57 -5.10 41.59 -9.69
N ARG A 58 -5.28 40.64 -10.61
CA ARG A 58 -5.99 40.80 -11.88
C ARG A 58 -7.47 40.40 -11.79
N GLY A 59 -7.99 40.15 -10.59
CA GLY A 59 -9.40 39.86 -10.35
C GLY A 59 -9.76 38.36 -10.28
N LEU A 60 -8.79 37.45 -10.38
CA LEU A 60 -9.05 36.04 -10.09
C LEU A 60 -9.12 35.80 -8.57
N PRO A 61 -10.00 34.93 -8.09
CA PRO A 61 -9.97 34.52 -6.70
C PRO A 61 -8.71 33.67 -6.45
N TRP A 62 -8.27 33.62 -5.20
CA TRP A 62 -7.15 32.76 -4.86
C TRP A 62 -7.57 31.29 -4.99
N LEU A 63 -7.10 30.64 -6.06
CA LEU A 63 -7.35 29.22 -6.32
C LEU A 63 -6.36 28.36 -5.52
N SER A 64 -6.90 27.44 -4.72
CA SER A 64 -6.14 26.26 -4.34
C SER A 64 -5.81 25.42 -5.57
N LYS A 65 -4.83 24.52 -5.47
CA LYS A 65 -4.39 23.72 -6.63
C LYS A 65 -5.44 22.72 -7.09
N GLY A 66 -6.20 22.14 -6.16
CA GLY A 66 -7.34 21.28 -6.49
C GLY A 66 -8.41 22.06 -7.24
N GLN A 67 -8.67 23.31 -6.83
CA GLN A 67 -9.57 24.22 -7.55
C GLN A 67 -9.03 24.59 -8.93
N LEU A 68 -7.72 24.83 -9.07
CA LEU A 68 -7.10 25.08 -10.37
C LEU A 68 -7.21 23.86 -11.30
N LEU A 69 -6.98 22.65 -10.78
CA LEU A 69 -7.12 21.41 -11.55
C LEU A 69 -8.57 21.17 -11.96
N ALA A 70 -9.53 21.40 -11.05
CA ALA A 70 -10.95 21.30 -11.37
C ALA A 70 -11.37 22.36 -12.41
N ALA A 71 -10.84 23.59 -12.32
CA ALA A 71 -11.07 24.63 -13.31
C ALA A 71 -10.49 24.24 -14.68
N TYR A 72 -9.28 23.69 -14.71
CA TYR A 72 -8.66 23.15 -15.92
C TYR A 72 -9.51 22.05 -16.55
N GLU A 73 -9.92 21.05 -15.78
CA GLU A 73 -10.77 19.95 -16.26
C GLU A 73 -12.13 20.46 -16.76
N ARG A 74 -12.74 21.45 -16.10
CA ARG A 74 -13.99 22.09 -16.55
C ARG A 74 -13.81 22.88 -17.84
N LEU A 75 -12.71 23.64 -17.98
CA LEU A 75 -12.37 24.35 -19.23
C LEU A 75 -12.14 23.37 -20.39
N CYS A 76 -11.53 22.21 -20.11
CA CYS A 76 -11.39 21.16 -21.11
C CYS A 76 -12.74 20.54 -21.51
N GLY A 77 -13.59 20.22 -20.53
CA GLY A 77 -14.93 19.68 -20.79
C GLY A 77 -15.83 20.65 -21.56
N ALA A 78 -15.65 21.96 -21.36
CA ALA A 78 -16.36 23.02 -22.08
C ALA A 78 -15.72 23.39 -23.43
N GLY A 79 -14.61 22.78 -23.82
CA GLY A 79 -13.95 23.00 -25.12
C GLY A 79 -13.07 24.24 -25.22
N TYR A 80 -12.83 24.95 -24.11
CA TYR A 80 -11.93 26.12 -24.07
C TYR A 80 -10.44 25.72 -24.09
N LEU A 81 -10.12 24.52 -23.62
CA LEU A 81 -8.76 23.96 -23.62
C LEU A 81 -8.78 22.51 -24.09
N THR A 82 -7.69 22.06 -24.73
CA THR A 82 -7.48 20.63 -24.96
C THR A 82 -6.94 19.97 -23.69
N PHE A 83 -7.51 18.84 -23.30
CA PHE A 83 -7.01 18.08 -22.16
C PHE A 83 -5.65 17.47 -22.48
N ASP A 84 -4.66 17.81 -21.68
CA ASP A 84 -3.27 17.39 -21.77
C ASP A 84 -2.91 16.69 -20.43
N PRO A 85 -2.71 15.36 -20.46
CA PRO A 85 -2.32 14.57 -19.29
C PRO A 85 -1.02 15.05 -18.63
N ASP A 86 -0.05 15.55 -19.41
CA ASP A 86 1.24 16.02 -18.91
C ASP A 86 1.10 17.36 -18.20
N LEU A 87 0.29 18.27 -18.75
CA LEU A 87 -0.04 19.53 -18.10
C LEU A 87 -0.78 19.28 -16.79
N ARG A 88 -1.77 18.38 -16.78
CA ARG A 88 -2.48 18.00 -15.56
C ARG A 88 -1.52 17.47 -14.49
N ALA A 89 -0.61 16.57 -14.87
CA ALA A 89 0.39 16.00 -13.97
C ALA A 89 1.39 17.05 -13.46
N HIS A 90 1.71 18.06 -14.27
CA HIS A 90 2.59 19.17 -13.92
C HIS A 90 1.95 20.14 -12.92
N LEU A 91 0.65 20.43 -13.06
CA LEU A 91 -0.12 21.26 -12.13
C LEU A 91 -0.33 20.60 -10.75
N GLN A 92 -0.15 19.27 -10.66
CA GLN A 92 -0.24 18.49 -9.44
C GLN A 92 1.03 18.63 -8.57
N MET A 93 0.93 19.25 -7.38
CA MET A 93 2.12 19.68 -6.61
C MET A 93 2.95 18.55 -5.99
N LYS A 94 2.34 17.40 -5.69
CA LYS A 94 3.07 16.20 -5.29
C LYS A 94 2.79 15.15 -6.35
N PRO A 95 3.79 14.74 -7.14
CA PRO A 95 3.59 13.64 -8.08
C PRO A 95 3.08 12.44 -7.29
N MET A 96 2.10 11.73 -7.85
CA MET A 96 1.68 10.47 -7.25
C MET A 96 2.90 9.57 -7.10
N ARG A 97 3.09 9.03 -5.89
CA ARG A 97 4.13 8.03 -5.64
C ARG A 97 3.77 6.67 -6.24
N THR A 98 2.51 6.46 -6.60
CA THR A 98 1.94 5.23 -7.17
C THR A 98 1.35 5.55 -8.54
N GLN A 99 1.81 4.84 -9.58
CA GLN A 99 1.34 5.05 -10.96
C GLN A 99 0.18 4.12 -11.36
N SER A 100 -0.19 3.18 -10.50
CA SER A 100 -1.38 2.34 -10.70
C SER A 100 -2.70 3.12 -10.66
N GLY A 101 -2.67 4.42 -10.35
CA GLY A 101 -3.87 5.22 -10.10
C GLY A 101 -4.58 4.83 -8.79
N VAL A 102 -3.94 4.02 -7.95
CA VAL A 102 -4.46 3.60 -6.65
C VAL A 102 -4.00 4.57 -5.57
N SER A 103 -4.97 5.15 -4.87
CA SER A 103 -4.77 6.00 -3.71
C SER A 103 -4.73 5.20 -2.42
N VAL A 104 -3.66 5.39 -1.65
CA VAL A 104 -3.50 4.75 -0.34
C VAL A 104 -4.17 5.62 0.73
N VAL A 105 -5.19 5.06 1.38
CA VAL A 105 -5.88 5.66 2.52
C VAL A 105 -5.49 4.87 3.76
N THR A 106 -4.87 5.55 4.72
CA THR A 106 -4.45 4.94 5.99
C THR A 106 -5.26 5.52 7.13
N VAL A 107 -5.89 4.63 7.90
CA VAL A 107 -6.65 4.94 9.11
C VAL A 107 -6.08 4.16 10.28
N LEU A 108 -6.17 4.70 11.49
CA LEU A 108 -5.74 4.02 12.71
C LEU A 108 -6.95 3.66 13.57
N THR A 109 -6.89 2.46 14.15
CA THR A 109 -7.81 2.00 15.18
C THR A 109 -7.59 2.75 16.49
N LYS A 110 -8.57 2.69 17.40
CA LYS A 110 -8.44 3.27 18.75
C LYS A 110 -7.35 2.54 19.56
N PRO A 111 -6.78 3.18 20.59
CA PRO A 111 -5.91 2.51 21.56
C PRO A 111 -6.58 1.26 22.13
N TYR A 112 -5.84 0.16 22.15
CA TYR A 112 -6.33 -1.12 22.63
C TYR A 112 -5.16 -1.97 23.14
N PRO A 113 -5.37 -2.81 24.17
CA PRO A 113 -4.32 -3.69 24.67
C PRO A 113 -3.77 -4.60 23.57
N CYS A 114 -2.44 -4.65 23.47
CA CYS A 114 -1.73 -5.62 22.64
C CYS A 114 -1.32 -6.79 23.56
N PRO A 115 -1.49 -8.05 23.14
CA PRO A 115 -1.02 -9.20 23.93
C PRO A 115 0.51 -9.30 23.99
N GLY A 116 1.24 -8.53 23.18
CA GLY A 116 2.69 -8.52 23.16
C GLY A 116 3.34 -7.60 24.17
N GLN A 117 4.48 -8.06 24.71
CA GLN A 117 5.33 -7.31 25.64
C GLN A 117 6.65 -6.87 25.00
N CYS A 118 6.65 -6.66 23.68
CA CYS A 118 7.86 -6.39 22.92
C CYS A 118 8.60 -5.15 23.45
N ILE A 119 9.86 -5.30 23.83
CA ILE A 119 10.62 -4.23 24.50
C ILE A 119 10.90 -3.02 23.60
N PHE A 120 10.99 -3.24 22.29
CA PHE A 120 11.26 -2.18 21.30
C PHE A 120 9.98 -1.45 20.82
N CYS A 121 8.78 -1.93 21.19
CA CYS A 121 7.53 -1.30 20.78
C CYS A 121 7.21 -0.11 21.68
N PRO A 122 7.16 1.14 21.17
CA PRO A 122 6.77 2.27 21.99
C PRO A 122 5.34 2.13 22.51
N THR A 123 5.11 2.67 23.69
CA THR A 123 3.79 2.76 24.32
C THR A 123 3.45 4.22 24.57
N ASP A 124 2.37 4.68 23.94
CA ASP A 124 1.73 5.97 24.25
C ASP A 124 0.27 5.67 24.56
N VAL A 125 -0.22 6.11 25.73
CA VAL A 125 -1.59 5.82 26.20
C VAL A 125 -2.67 6.36 25.27
N ARG A 126 -2.33 7.36 24.44
CA ARG A 126 -3.24 7.97 23.46
C ARG A 126 -3.30 7.22 22.14
N MET A 127 -2.39 6.28 21.90
CA MET A 127 -2.19 5.63 20.60
C MET A 127 -2.28 4.12 20.68
N PRO A 128 -2.61 3.44 19.57
CA PRO A 128 -2.38 2.01 19.44
C PRO A 128 -0.90 1.67 19.66
N LYS A 129 -0.64 0.45 20.17
CA LYS A 129 0.71 -0.05 20.42
C LYS A 129 1.61 0.15 19.19
N SER A 130 2.85 0.56 19.43
CA SER A 130 3.87 0.86 18.40
C SER A 130 3.70 2.18 17.66
N TYR A 131 2.64 2.96 17.90
CA TYR A 131 2.47 4.30 17.30
C TYR A 131 2.69 5.40 18.34
N LEU A 132 3.28 6.51 17.90
CA LEU A 132 3.49 7.71 18.71
C LEU A 132 2.55 8.83 18.25
N HIS A 133 2.08 9.65 19.19
CA HIS A 133 1.06 10.65 18.91
C HIS A 133 1.49 11.72 17.90
N ASP A 134 2.79 11.95 17.75
CA ASP A 134 3.36 12.96 16.89
C ASP A 134 3.69 12.44 15.47
N GLU A 135 3.46 11.16 15.20
CA GLU A 135 3.49 10.63 13.84
C GLU A 135 2.36 11.26 13.01
N PRO A 136 2.61 11.71 11.76
CA PRO A 136 1.59 12.39 10.97
C PRO A 136 0.30 11.60 10.77
N GLY A 137 0.38 10.25 10.71
CA GLY A 137 -0.77 9.36 10.64
C GLY A 137 -1.57 9.31 11.94
N ALA A 138 -0.86 9.17 13.06
CA ALA A 138 -1.41 9.15 14.41
C ALA A 138 -2.11 10.46 14.77
N GLN A 139 -1.45 11.61 14.53
CA GLN A 139 -2.06 12.93 14.75
C GLN A 139 -3.38 13.12 13.99
N ARG A 140 -3.49 12.56 12.76
CA ARG A 140 -4.73 12.63 12.00
C ARG A 140 -5.82 11.77 12.63
N ALA A 141 -5.49 10.58 13.08
CA ALA A 141 -6.44 9.68 13.73
C ALA A 141 -6.95 10.25 15.06
N GLU A 142 -6.03 10.75 15.90
CA GLU A 142 -6.34 11.35 17.20
C GLU A 142 -7.26 12.57 17.07
N ARG A 143 -7.01 13.46 16.10
CA ARG A 143 -7.88 14.63 15.84
C ARG A 143 -9.33 14.26 15.49
N HIS A 144 -9.53 13.05 14.96
CA HIS A 144 -10.84 12.50 14.62
C HIS A 144 -11.37 11.54 15.69
N GLY A 145 -10.74 11.46 16.86
CA GLY A 145 -11.15 10.55 17.94
C GLY A 145 -11.11 9.07 17.53
N PHE A 146 -10.27 8.72 16.56
CA PHE A 146 -10.21 7.39 15.93
C PHE A 146 -11.51 6.95 15.25
N ASP A 147 -12.40 7.89 14.90
CA ASP A 147 -13.61 7.56 14.13
C ASP A 147 -13.24 7.11 12.69
N PRO A 148 -13.63 5.89 12.28
CA PRO A 148 -13.28 5.32 10.97
C PRO A 148 -13.84 6.10 9.77
N TYR A 149 -15.05 6.68 9.91
CA TYR A 149 -15.68 7.44 8.83
C TYR A 149 -14.96 8.78 8.64
N ALA A 150 -14.79 9.55 9.71
CA ALA A 150 -14.15 10.86 9.69
C ALA A 150 -12.70 10.77 9.20
N GLN A 151 -11.94 9.78 9.65
CA GLN A 151 -10.57 9.54 9.16
C GLN A 151 -10.54 9.28 7.65
N THR A 152 -11.40 8.38 7.17
CA THR A 152 -11.48 7.99 5.76
C THR A 152 -11.92 9.16 4.89
N ALA A 153 -13.05 9.80 5.24
CA ALA A 153 -13.61 10.93 4.51
C ALA A 153 -12.64 12.12 4.47
N SER A 154 -12.01 12.47 5.60
CA SER A 154 -11.00 13.53 5.67
C SER A 154 -9.80 13.25 4.77
N ARG A 155 -9.33 11.99 4.73
CA ARG A 155 -8.21 11.59 3.89
C ARG A 155 -8.55 11.63 2.40
N LEU A 156 -9.74 11.16 2.01
CA LEU A 156 -10.22 11.21 0.63
C LEU A 156 -10.32 12.66 0.14
N ARG A 157 -10.98 13.54 0.92
CA ARG A 157 -11.07 14.97 0.61
C ARG A 157 -9.68 15.62 0.49
N ALA A 158 -8.73 15.25 1.35
CA ALA A 158 -7.37 15.77 1.28
C ALA A 158 -6.63 15.33 0.01
N LEU A 159 -6.85 14.11 -0.47
CA LEU A 159 -6.28 13.59 -1.72
C LEU A 159 -6.89 14.30 -2.94
N GLU A 160 -8.22 14.44 -2.97
CA GLU A 160 -8.94 15.17 -4.04
C GLU A 160 -8.46 16.62 -4.14
N LYS A 161 -8.29 17.31 -3.00
CA LYS A 161 -7.77 18.69 -2.93
C LYS A 161 -6.37 18.89 -3.51
N ILE A 162 -5.56 17.83 -3.53
CA ILE A 162 -4.22 17.88 -4.12
C ILE A 162 -4.17 17.26 -5.53
N GLY A 163 -5.33 16.95 -6.11
CA GLY A 163 -5.46 16.40 -7.47
C GLY A 163 -5.14 14.91 -7.58
N HIS A 164 -5.16 14.17 -6.47
CA HIS A 164 -4.92 12.72 -6.49
C HIS A 164 -6.26 12.00 -6.78
N PRO A 165 -6.28 11.00 -7.70
CA PRO A 165 -7.47 10.21 -8.00
C PRO A 165 -7.95 9.45 -6.75
N THR A 166 -9.26 9.32 -6.59
CA THR A 166 -9.89 8.64 -5.44
C THR A 166 -10.87 7.54 -5.86
N GLU A 167 -10.86 7.17 -7.14
CA GLU A 167 -11.71 6.14 -7.73
C GLU A 167 -11.27 4.73 -7.33
N LYS A 168 -9.97 4.53 -7.08
CA LYS A 168 -9.37 3.26 -6.64
C LYS A 168 -8.63 3.48 -5.33
N ILE A 169 -9.08 2.84 -4.27
CA ILE A 169 -8.55 3.02 -2.92
C ILE A 169 -7.99 1.71 -2.38
N GLU A 170 -6.73 1.71 -1.96
CA GLU A 170 -6.18 0.70 -1.06
C GLU A 170 -6.31 1.24 0.38
N LEU A 171 -7.18 0.62 1.17
CA LEU A 171 -7.42 0.98 2.55
C LEU A 171 -6.49 0.19 3.47
N LEU A 172 -5.69 0.90 4.27
CA LEU A 172 -4.82 0.34 5.28
C LEU A 172 -5.38 0.67 6.65
N ILE A 173 -5.81 -0.35 7.38
CA ILE A 173 -6.22 -0.24 8.78
C ILE A 173 -5.02 -0.62 9.63
N LEU A 174 -4.46 0.39 10.29
CA LEU A 174 -3.26 0.27 11.11
C LEU A 174 -3.59 0.42 12.61
N GLY A 175 -2.65 0.04 13.46
CA GLY A 175 -2.72 0.15 14.91
C GLY A 175 -1.97 -1.00 15.61
N GLY A 176 -2.63 -1.60 16.60
CA GLY A 176 -2.05 -2.72 17.34
C GLY A 176 -2.19 -4.04 16.59
N THR A 177 -2.57 -5.08 17.34
CA THR A 177 -2.89 -6.39 16.77
C THR A 177 -4.37 -6.36 16.36
N TRP A 178 -4.68 -6.28 15.06
CA TRP A 178 -6.07 -6.22 14.57
C TRP A 178 -6.93 -7.34 15.18
N SER A 179 -6.41 -8.56 15.22
CA SER A 179 -7.07 -9.75 15.78
C SER A 179 -7.35 -9.70 17.28
N SER A 180 -6.84 -8.70 18.01
CA SER A 180 -7.15 -8.53 19.44
C SER A 180 -8.42 -7.70 19.68
N TYR A 181 -8.87 -6.93 18.69
CA TYR A 181 -10.09 -6.14 18.79
C TYR A 181 -11.32 -7.05 18.72
N ARG A 182 -12.40 -6.68 19.42
CA ARG A 182 -13.68 -7.41 19.34
C ARG A 182 -14.24 -7.42 17.91
N ARG A 183 -14.90 -8.51 17.54
CA ARG A 183 -15.49 -8.72 16.21
C ARG A 183 -16.48 -7.61 15.82
N ASP A 184 -17.34 -7.20 16.75
CA ASP A 184 -18.32 -6.12 16.54
C ASP A 184 -17.64 -4.78 16.24
N TYR A 185 -16.55 -4.46 16.94
CA TYR A 185 -15.74 -3.27 16.65
C TYR A 185 -15.07 -3.37 15.28
N GLN A 186 -14.48 -4.53 14.94
CA GLN A 186 -13.83 -4.74 13.65
C GLN A 186 -14.81 -4.55 12.49
N GLU A 187 -15.99 -5.17 12.57
CA GLU A 187 -17.05 -5.08 11.56
C GLU A 187 -17.57 -3.66 11.42
N TRP A 188 -17.91 -3.01 12.54
CA TRP A 188 -18.32 -1.61 12.56
C TRP A 188 -17.26 -0.70 11.94
N PHE A 189 -15.99 -0.89 12.30
CA PHE A 189 -14.90 -0.05 11.83
C PHE A 189 -14.74 -0.15 10.30
N VAL A 190 -14.72 -1.37 9.77
CA VAL A 190 -14.62 -1.61 8.31
C VAL A 190 -15.85 -1.06 7.59
N LYS A 191 -17.06 -1.31 8.12
CA LYS A 191 -18.32 -0.77 7.56
C LYS A 191 -18.28 0.75 7.45
N ARG A 192 -17.88 1.45 8.51
CA ARG A 192 -17.81 2.93 8.51
C ARG A 192 -16.76 3.47 7.55
N CYS A 193 -15.67 2.74 7.30
CA CYS A 193 -14.73 3.09 6.23
C CYS A 193 -15.38 2.96 4.84
N PHE A 194 -16.15 1.89 4.60
CA PHE A 194 -16.92 1.74 3.35
C PHE A 194 -17.98 2.83 3.19
N ASP A 195 -18.74 3.14 4.24
CA ASP A 195 -19.73 4.23 4.25
C ASP A 195 -19.08 5.57 3.86
N ALA A 196 -17.85 5.86 4.33
CA ALA A 196 -17.12 7.06 3.95
C ALA A 196 -16.68 7.08 2.48
N MET A 197 -16.36 5.92 1.89
CA MET A 197 -16.06 5.82 0.46
C MET A 197 -17.33 6.00 -0.39
N ASN A 198 -18.43 5.39 0.05
CA ASN A 198 -19.73 5.41 -0.61
C ASN A 198 -20.41 6.78 -0.50
N GLY A 199 -20.16 7.52 0.59
CA GLY A 199 -20.73 8.83 0.85
C GLY A 199 -22.08 8.82 1.59
N PHE A 200 -22.51 7.66 2.10
CA PHE A 200 -23.76 7.49 2.85
C PHE A 200 -23.62 6.37 3.87
N ASP A 201 -24.54 6.35 4.85
CA ASP A 201 -24.58 5.34 5.89
C ASP A 201 -25.37 4.11 5.43
N SER A 202 -24.75 2.93 5.51
CA SER A 202 -25.42 1.65 5.21
C SER A 202 -25.97 1.02 6.50
N PRO A 203 -27.01 0.15 6.45
CA PRO A 203 -27.46 -0.57 7.65
C PRO A 203 -26.45 -1.64 8.11
N THR A 204 -25.89 -2.42 7.19
CA THR A 204 -24.96 -3.52 7.48
C THR A 204 -23.62 -3.37 6.74
N LEU A 205 -22.60 -4.16 7.14
CA LEU A 205 -21.34 -4.24 6.39
C LEU A 205 -21.55 -4.76 4.96
N VAL A 206 -22.38 -5.79 4.79
CA VAL A 206 -22.63 -6.42 3.48
C VAL A 206 -23.26 -5.44 2.50
N GLU A 207 -24.20 -4.61 2.95
CA GLU A 207 -24.79 -3.56 2.11
C GLU A 207 -23.76 -2.47 1.76
N ALA A 208 -22.90 -2.08 2.72
CA ALA A 208 -21.82 -1.14 2.46
C ALA A 208 -20.82 -1.66 1.42
N GLN A 209 -20.48 -2.96 1.49
CA GLN A 209 -19.61 -3.63 0.51
C GLN A 209 -20.29 -3.72 -0.87
N THR A 210 -21.57 -4.11 -0.92
CA THR A 210 -22.34 -4.18 -2.18
C THR A 210 -22.40 -2.83 -2.86
N ALA A 211 -22.72 -1.76 -2.12
CA ALA A 211 -22.69 -0.40 -2.63
C ALA A 211 -21.29 0.03 -3.10
N ASN A 212 -20.24 -0.40 -2.40
CA ASN A 212 -18.87 -0.05 -2.78
C ASN A 212 -18.40 -0.73 -4.06
N ALA A 213 -18.87 -1.95 -4.33
CA ALA A 213 -18.49 -2.72 -5.53
C ALA A 213 -18.83 -1.96 -6.83
N ALA A 214 -19.99 -1.30 -6.86
CA ALA A 214 -20.47 -0.49 -7.98
C ALA A 214 -20.25 1.03 -7.79
N GLY A 215 -19.62 1.45 -6.68
CA GLY A 215 -19.48 2.84 -6.31
C GLY A 215 -18.41 3.60 -7.11
N ARG A 216 -18.45 4.94 -7.07
CA ARG A 216 -17.41 5.79 -7.70
C ARG A 216 -16.03 5.58 -7.06
N ARG A 217 -15.99 5.42 -5.74
CA ARG A 217 -14.75 5.23 -4.95
C ARG A 217 -14.66 3.77 -4.51
N ARG A 218 -13.94 2.97 -5.27
CA ARG A 218 -13.88 1.52 -5.09
C ARG A 218 -12.72 1.12 -4.19
N ASN A 219 -12.99 0.29 -3.19
CA ASN A 219 -11.96 -0.38 -2.42
C ASN A 219 -11.32 -1.48 -3.28
N VAL A 220 -10.12 -1.23 -3.78
CA VAL A 220 -9.36 -2.19 -4.60
C VAL A 220 -8.35 -3.00 -3.79
N GLY A 221 -8.31 -2.78 -2.47
CA GLY A 221 -7.53 -3.55 -1.52
C GLY A 221 -7.84 -3.12 -0.09
N LEU A 222 -7.88 -4.08 0.81
CA LEU A 222 -8.06 -3.85 2.24
C LEU A 222 -6.93 -4.58 2.96
N VAL A 223 -6.20 -3.83 3.80
CA VAL A 223 -5.01 -4.30 4.49
C VAL A 223 -5.20 -4.12 5.99
N VAL A 224 -4.90 -5.19 6.74
CA VAL A 224 -4.84 -5.17 8.22
C VAL A 224 -3.47 -5.60 8.69
N GLU A 225 -3.09 -5.22 9.91
CA GLU A 225 -1.87 -5.68 10.57
C GLU A 225 -2.18 -6.52 11.81
N THR A 226 -1.54 -7.68 11.92
CA THR A 226 -1.74 -8.60 13.05
C THR A 226 -0.45 -9.35 13.39
N ARG A 227 -0.52 -10.15 14.45
CA ARG A 227 0.55 -11.04 14.86
C ARG A 227 0.31 -12.44 14.30
N GLN A 228 1.40 -13.14 13.99
CA GLN A 228 1.36 -14.52 13.49
C GLN A 228 0.63 -15.49 14.44
N ASP A 229 0.79 -15.32 15.76
CA ASP A 229 0.13 -16.14 16.80
C ASP A 229 -1.39 -15.92 16.90
N ARG A 230 -1.97 -15.10 16.02
CA ARG A 230 -3.42 -14.82 15.95
C ARG A 230 -4.04 -15.24 14.64
N ILE A 231 -3.30 -15.94 13.79
CA ILE A 231 -3.76 -16.41 12.49
C ILE A 231 -4.16 -17.88 12.63
N ASP A 232 -5.45 -18.14 12.49
CA ASP A 232 -6.05 -19.45 12.33
C ASP A 232 -7.11 -19.42 11.22
N ILE A 233 -7.74 -20.57 10.93
CA ILE A 233 -8.70 -20.71 9.83
C ILE A 233 -9.92 -19.78 10.02
N ASP A 234 -10.42 -19.64 11.25
CA ASP A 234 -11.60 -18.82 11.54
C ASP A 234 -11.28 -17.33 11.43
N GLU A 235 -10.08 -16.92 11.85
CA GLU A 235 -9.57 -15.57 11.64
C GLU A 235 -9.46 -15.25 10.14
N LEU A 236 -8.99 -16.18 9.32
CA LEU A 236 -8.87 -15.98 7.88
C LEU A 236 -10.24 -15.85 7.19
N ARG A 237 -11.22 -16.66 7.58
CA ARG A 237 -12.62 -16.52 7.12
C ARG A 237 -13.20 -15.17 7.53
N TRP A 238 -12.95 -14.74 8.77
CA TRP A 238 -13.37 -13.44 9.25
C TRP A 238 -12.72 -12.29 8.46
N PHE A 239 -11.41 -12.36 8.20
CA PHE A 239 -10.71 -11.40 7.36
C PHE A 239 -11.32 -11.32 5.96
N ARG A 240 -11.64 -12.46 5.36
CA ARG A 240 -12.30 -12.51 4.06
C ARG A 240 -13.72 -11.93 4.08
N TYR A 241 -14.51 -12.21 5.12
CA TYR A 241 -15.81 -11.58 5.33
C TYR A 241 -15.72 -10.06 5.38
N LEU A 242 -14.72 -9.51 6.09
CA LEU A 242 -14.46 -8.07 6.13
C LEU A 242 -14.01 -7.49 4.77
N GLY A 243 -13.52 -8.33 3.85
CA GLY A 243 -13.00 -7.93 2.54
C GLY A 243 -11.48 -7.78 2.47
N VAL A 244 -10.73 -8.24 3.49
CA VAL A 244 -9.27 -8.13 3.59
C VAL A 244 -8.59 -8.93 2.47
N THR A 245 -7.67 -8.31 1.73
CA THR A 245 -6.92 -8.99 0.65
C THR A 245 -5.42 -9.07 0.91
N LYS A 246 -4.93 -8.37 1.94
CA LYS A 246 -3.52 -8.36 2.34
C LYS A 246 -3.40 -8.33 3.86
N VAL A 247 -2.50 -9.13 4.40
CA VAL A 247 -2.21 -9.16 5.84
C VAL A 247 -0.75 -8.77 6.08
N GLN A 248 -0.56 -7.82 6.97
CA GLN A 248 0.76 -7.43 7.46
C GLN A 248 1.10 -8.21 8.72
N VAL A 249 2.21 -8.94 8.70
CA VAL A 249 2.63 -9.82 9.80
C VAL A 249 3.97 -9.36 10.39
N GLY A 250 3.98 -9.17 11.71
CA GLY A 250 5.16 -8.77 12.48
C GLY A 250 6.17 -9.91 12.74
N ILE A 251 6.89 -10.36 11.71
CA ILE A 251 7.97 -11.37 11.81
C ILE A 251 9.05 -10.89 12.79
N GLN A 252 9.56 -9.69 12.54
CA GLN A 252 10.70 -9.04 13.20
C GLN A 252 12.04 -9.73 12.91
N THR A 253 12.23 -10.98 13.30
CA THR A 253 13.44 -11.76 13.05
C THR A 253 13.08 -13.23 13.00
N LEU A 254 13.92 -14.05 12.37
CA LEU A 254 13.80 -15.51 12.39
C LEU A 254 14.76 -16.15 13.40
N ASP A 255 15.50 -15.38 14.20
CA ASP A 255 16.36 -15.89 15.27
C ASP A 255 15.55 -16.03 16.58
N GLU A 256 15.31 -17.26 17.02
CA GLU A 256 14.56 -17.59 18.25
C GLU A 256 15.14 -16.91 19.49
N ARG A 257 16.47 -16.84 19.60
CA ARG A 257 17.14 -16.18 20.73
C ARG A 257 16.85 -14.69 20.73
N ILE A 258 16.85 -14.04 19.56
CA ILE A 258 16.53 -12.60 19.45
C ILE A 258 15.03 -12.38 19.74
N LEU A 259 14.13 -13.26 19.28
CA LEU A 259 12.70 -13.19 19.62
C LEU A 259 12.46 -13.24 21.13
N GLU A 260 13.14 -14.15 21.82
CA GLU A 260 13.08 -14.32 23.28
C GLU A 260 13.64 -13.10 24.01
N LEU A 261 14.87 -12.66 23.68
CA LEU A 261 15.50 -11.47 24.27
C LEU A 261 14.64 -10.21 24.14
N ASN A 262 13.93 -10.07 23.02
CA ASN A 262 13.07 -8.93 22.76
C ASN A 262 11.62 -9.11 23.24
N LYS A 263 11.32 -10.19 23.98
CA LYS A 263 10.00 -10.52 24.56
C LYS A 263 8.88 -10.49 23.52
N ARG A 264 9.13 -11.05 22.33
CA ARG A 264 8.17 -10.99 21.21
C ARG A 264 6.90 -11.81 21.49
N GLY A 265 7.05 -12.90 22.25
CA GLY A 265 5.97 -13.78 22.71
C GLY A 265 5.41 -14.67 21.60
N HIS A 266 6.25 -15.06 20.63
CA HIS A 266 5.99 -16.06 19.59
C HIS A 266 7.34 -16.61 19.10
N ASP A 267 7.29 -17.69 18.32
CA ASP A 267 8.46 -18.38 17.76
C ASP A 267 8.46 -18.34 16.21
N VAL A 268 9.50 -18.87 15.59
CA VAL A 268 9.61 -18.96 14.12
C VAL A 268 8.56 -19.90 13.55
N GLN A 269 8.22 -20.97 14.27
CA GLN A 269 7.23 -21.95 13.81
C GLN A 269 5.85 -21.31 13.62
N SER A 270 5.42 -20.45 14.55
CA SER A 270 4.18 -19.67 14.41
C SER A 270 4.19 -18.77 13.17
N THR A 271 5.37 -18.24 12.78
CA THR A 271 5.53 -17.48 11.53
C THR A 271 5.33 -18.39 10.32
N ARG A 272 5.95 -19.58 10.30
CA ARG A 272 5.78 -20.55 9.21
C ARG A 272 4.32 -20.96 9.04
N ASP A 273 3.65 -21.31 10.13
CA ASP A 273 2.27 -21.78 10.10
C ASP A 273 1.30 -20.67 9.66
N ALA A 274 1.45 -19.46 10.18
CA ALA A 274 0.66 -18.31 9.76
C ALA A 274 0.84 -17.99 8.27
N PHE A 275 2.07 -18.05 7.76
CA PHE A 275 2.35 -17.80 6.35
C PHE A 275 1.78 -18.87 5.44
N ARG A 276 1.88 -20.15 5.83
CA ARG A 276 1.25 -21.26 5.11
C ARG A 276 -0.26 -21.07 5.01
N LEU A 277 -0.92 -20.77 6.13
CA LEU A 277 -2.38 -20.55 6.15
C LEU A 277 -2.79 -19.32 5.31
N LEU A 278 -2.08 -18.19 5.45
CA LEU A 278 -2.35 -17.00 4.65
C LEU A 278 -2.23 -17.27 3.15
N ARG A 279 -1.21 -18.02 2.74
CA ARG A 279 -0.93 -18.35 1.34
C ARG A 279 -2.03 -19.24 0.76
N LEU A 280 -2.37 -20.33 1.47
CA LEU A 280 -3.45 -21.25 1.09
C LEU A 280 -4.83 -20.55 1.04
N ALA A 281 -5.07 -19.57 1.90
CA ALA A 281 -6.28 -18.74 1.87
C ALA A 281 -6.25 -17.63 0.79
N GLY A 282 -5.16 -17.52 0.03
CA GLY A 282 -4.97 -16.61 -1.08
C GLY A 282 -4.50 -15.19 -0.72
N PHE A 283 -4.24 -14.88 0.56
CA PHE A 283 -3.85 -13.53 0.95
C PHE A 283 -2.49 -13.12 0.39
N LYS A 284 -2.36 -11.82 0.08
CA LYS A 284 -1.05 -11.20 -0.09
C LYS A 284 -0.38 -11.06 1.26
N ILE A 285 0.85 -11.56 1.39
CA ILE A 285 1.56 -11.60 2.66
C ILE A 285 2.60 -10.48 2.68
N HIS A 286 2.40 -9.52 3.58
CA HIS A 286 3.33 -8.43 3.79
C HIS A 286 4.08 -8.62 5.12
N GLY A 287 5.32 -9.09 5.04
CA GLY A 287 6.18 -9.25 6.21
C GLY A 287 6.73 -7.93 6.74
N HIS A 288 6.92 -7.86 8.05
CA HIS A 288 7.68 -6.82 8.72
C HIS A 288 8.90 -7.43 9.39
N TRP A 289 10.09 -7.10 8.90
CA TRP A 289 11.37 -7.58 9.42
C TRP A 289 12.19 -6.40 9.94
N MET A 290 12.91 -6.63 11.04
CA MET A 290 13.68 -5.63 11.76
C MET A 290 15.13 -6.05 11.99
N ALA A 291 16.04 -5.15 11.64
CA ALA A 291 17.44 -5.21 12.04
C ALA A 291 17.66 -4.46 13.36
N ASN A 292 18.87 -4.56 13.93
CA ASN A 292 19.33 -3.76 15.07
C ASN A 292 18.48 -4.00 16.34
N LEU A 293 17.92 -5.20 16.51
CA LEU A 293 17.23 -5.61 17.74
C LEU A 293 18.23 -5.93 18.86
N LEU A 294 17.76 -6.00 20.11
CA LEU A 294 18.62 -6.38 21.24
C LEU A 294 19.21 -7.79 20.98
N GLY A 295 20.54 -7.90 21.05
CA GLY A 295 21.27 -9.14 20.84
C GLY A 295 21.60 -9.48 19.38
N ALA A 296 21.26 -8.62 18.41
CA ALA A 296 21.64 -8.74 17.01
C ALA A 296 23.01 -8.09 16.72
N THR A 297 23.70 -8.59 15.68
CA THR A 297 24.85 -7.95 15.05
C THR A 297 24.57 -7.70 13.56
N VAL A 298 25.39 -6.87 12.92
CA VAL A 298 25.28 -6.60 11.47
C VAL A 298 25.31 -7.90 10.66
N GLU A 299 26.22 -8.81 11.02
CA GLU A 299 26.39 -10.10 10.37
C GLU A 299 25.19 -11.01 10.60
N SER A 300 24.68 -11.07 11.85
CA SER A 300 23.52 -11.90 12.16
C SER A 300 22.26 -11.39 11.46
N ASP A 301 22.07 -10.07 11.39
CA ASP A 301 20.93 -9.45 10.69
C ASP A 301 20.96 -9.75 9.19
N ILE A 302 22.12 -9.66 8.54
CA ILE A 302 22.28 -9.96 7.11
C ILE A 302 21.98 -11.45 6.84
N ALA A 303 22.45 -12.34 7.70
CA ALA A 303 22.18 -13.77 7.60
C ALA A 303 20.70 -14.11 7.86
N ASP A 304 20.10 -13.50 8.88
CA ASP A 304 18.69 -13.69 9.24
C ASP A 304 17.75 -13.20 8.13
N PHE A 305 18.08 -12.08 7.49
CA PHE A 305 17.34 -11.59 6.33
C PHE A 305 17.34 -12.60 5.18
N GLY A 306 18.46 -13.29 4.94
CA GLY A 306 18.57 -14.34 3.93
C GLY A 306 17.64 -15.52 4.17
N ARG A 307 17.32 -15.81 5.44
CA ARG A 307 16.41 -16.90 5.83
C ARG A 307 14.97 -16.66 5.40
N LEU A 308 14.54 -15.40 5.20
CA LEU A 308 13.23 -15.09 4.63
C LEU A 308 13.02 -15.72 3.25
N TRP A 309 14.11 -15.93 2.51
CA TRP A 309 14.09 -16.42 1.13
C TRP A 309 14.41 -17.92 1.04
N SER A 310 15.34 -18.39 1.87
CA SER A 310 15.75 -19.80 1.88
C SER A 310 14.73 -20.72 2.56
N ASP A 311 13.99 -20.24 3.56
CA ASP A 311 12.92 -21.00 4.21
C ASP A 311 11.65 -21.03 3.34
N PRO A 312 11.25 -22.19 2.76
CA PRO A 312 10.12 -22.28 1.84
C PRO A 312 8.78 -21.87 2.46
N ALA A 313 8.63 -21.99 3.79
CA ALA A 313 7.38 -21.64 4.47
C ALA A 313 7.13 -20.13 4.52
N ILE A 314 8.21 -19.33 4.51
CA ILE A 314 8.16 -17.91 4.84
C ILE A 314 7.98 -17.07 3.57
N ARG A 315 8.98 -16.90 2.70
CA ARG A 315 8.86 -16.28 1.34
C ARG A 315 7.70 -15.26 1.18
N PRO A 316 7.78 -14.06 1.82
CA PRO A 316 6.72 -13.03 1.75
C PRO A 316 6.60 -12.40 0.36
N ASP A 317 5.42 -11.88 0.01
CA ASP A 317 5.21 -11.14 -1.25
C ASP A 317 5.72 -9.70 -1.16
N GLU A 318 5.53 -9.08 0.00
CA GLU A 318 5.92 -7.70 0.28
C GLU A 318 6.68 -7.64 1.61
N LEU A 319 7.60 -6.69 1.75
CA LEU A 319 8.38 -6.52 2.98
C LEU A 319 8.50 -5.05 3.42
N LYS A 320 8.38 -4.82 4.73
CA LYS A 320 8.89 -3.63 5.42
C LYS A 320 10.22 -4.02 6.09
N LEU A 321 11.30 -3.32 5.72
CA LEU A 321 12.66 -3.51 6.24
C LEU A 321 12.97 -2.34 7.19
N TYR A 322 12.84 -2.54 8.50
CA TYR A 322 12.96 -1.49 9.51
C TYR A 322 14.11 -1.76 10.48
N PRO A 323 15.23 -1.03 10.38
CA PRO A 323 16.17 -0.94 11.49
C PRO A 323 15.44 -0.45 12.75
N CYS A 324 15.67 -1.11 13.88
CA CYS A 324 15.13 -0.69 15.17
C CYS A 324 15.58 0.74 15.48
N MET A 325 14.62 1.57 15.90
CA MET A 325 14.88 2.94 16.33
C MET A 325 14.64 3.05 17.83
N LEU A 326 15.64 3.54 18.56
CA LEU A 326 15.58 3.72 20.00
C LEU A 326 14.74 4.97 20.34
N VAL A 327 13.61 4.75 21.00
CA VAL A 327 12.68 5.80 21.43
C VAL A 327 12.46 5.74 22.94
N PRO A 328 12.26 6.88 23.63
CA PRO A 328 12.23 6.92 25.09
C PRO A 328 11.00 6.20 25.69
N ASN A 329 9.94 6.05 24.90
CA ASN A 329 8.68 5.43 25.33
C ASN A 329 8.65 3.89 25.14
N ALA A 330 9.80 3.27 24.87
CA ALA A 330 9.97 1.83 24.73
C ALA A 330 10.87 1.29 25.84
N GLU A 331 10.59 0.10 26.36
CA GLU A 331 11.39 -0.55 27.41
C GLU A 331 12.86 -0.76 26.99
N LEU A 332 13.12 -0.91 25.68
CA LEU A 332 14.48 -0.97 25.12
C LEU A 332 15.35 0.24 25.49
N HIS A 333 14.74 1.40 25.77
CA HIS A 333 15.45 2.57 26.28
C HIS A 333 16.13 2.31 27.63
N ASP A 334 15.50 1.54 28.51
CA ASP A 334 16.08 1.21 29.82
C ASP A 334 17.28 0.28 29.68
N TYR A 335 17.24 -0.64 28.71
CA TYR A 335 18.39 -1.49 28.36
C TYR A 335 19.57 -0.65 27.85
N TRP A 336 19.30 0.37 27.03
CA TRP A 336 20.32 1.31 26.57
C TRP A 336 20.92 2.11 27.73
N LEU A 337 20.10 2.62 28.67
CA LEU A 337 20.58 3.35 29.85
C LEU A 337 21.49 2.50 30.75
N ARG A 338 21.28 1.18 30.79
CA ARG A 338 22.14 0.23 31.51
C ARG A 338 23.38 -0.22 30.72
N GLY A 339 23.54 0.23 29.47
CA GLY A 339 24.64 -0.17 28.59
C GLY A 339 24.48 -1.55 27.95
N GLU A 340 23.31 -2.18 28.06
CA GLU A 340 23.02 -3.53 27.54
C GLU A 340 22.63 -3.53 26.06
N TYR A 341 22.29 -2.38 25.50
CA TYR A 341 21.96 -2.20 24.09
C TYR A 341 22.75 -1.03 23.51
N THR A 342 23.40 -1.24 22.36
CA THR A 342 24.04 -0.18 21.59
C THR A 342 23.43 -0.15 20.19
N PRO A 343 22.66 0.89 19.82
CA PRO A 343 22.11 1.01 18.47
C PRO A 343 23.23 1.08 17.43
N TYR A 344 22.99 0.49 16.25
CA TYR A 344 23.89 0.63 15.12
C TYR A 344 24.16 2.09 14.76
N THR A 345 25.39 2.33 14.31
CA THR A 345 25.77 3.57 13.64
C THR A 345 25.05 3.71 12.31
N GLU A 346 24.98 4.92 11.76
CA GLU A 346 24.36 5.15 10.45
C GLU A 346 25.02 4.32 9.35
N GLU A 347 26.34 4.17 9.37
CA GLU A 347 27.08 3.41 8.38
C GLU A 347 26.74 1.91 8.43
N GLN A 348 26.71 1.33 9.64
CA GLN A 348 26.28 -0.05 9.84
C GLN A 348 24.83 -0.28 9.36
N VAL A 349 23.93 0.69 9.59
CA VAL A 349 22.56 0.60 9.06
C VAL A 349 22.58 0.61 7.53
N VAL A 350 23.37 1.46 6.88
CA VAL A 350 23.47 1.47 5.41
C VAL A 350 24.02 0.14 4.89
N ASP A 351 25.02 -0.45 5.55
CA ASP A 351 25.59 -1.75 5.18
C ASP A 351 24.55 -2.87 5.24
N VAL A 352 23.81 -2.98 6.35
CA VAL A 352 22.71 -3.95 6.48
C VAL A 352 21.68 -3.72 5.38
N LEU A 353 21.26 -2.47 5.14
CA LEU A 353 20.25 -2.16 4.13
C LEU A 353 20.72 -2.51 2.72
N ALA A 354 21.97 -2.22 2.36
CA ALA A 354 22.55 -2.55 1.07
C ALA A 354 22.63 -4.07 0.89
N ALA A 355 23.24 -4.78 1.84
CA ALA A 355 23.40 -6.24 1.80
C ALA A 355 22.06 -6.98 1.74
N CYS A 356 21.06 -6.56 2.53
CA CYS A 356 19.72 -7.14 2.49
C CYS A 356 19.05 -6.91 1.13
N LYS A 357 19.15 -5.70 0.56
CA LYS A 357 18.48 -5.36 -0.71
C LYS A 357 18.97 -6.17 -1.91
N VAL A 358 20.22 -6.65 -1.91
CA VAL A 358 20.77 -7.52 -2.97
C VAL A 358 20.13 -8.91 -2.93
N GLN A 359 19.77 -9.39 -1.73
CA GLN A 359 19.20 -10.72 -1.53
C GLN A 359 17.72 -10.82 -1.93
N VAL A 360 17.03 -9.69 -2.12
CA VAL A 360 15.58 -9.66 -2.32
C VAL A 360 15.18 -10.24 -3.68
N PRO A 361 14.36 -11.31 -3.71
CA PRO A 361 13.90 -11.91 -4.95
C PRO A 361 13.08 -10.95 -5.83
N ARG A 362 13.07 -11.21 -7.15
CA ARG A 362 12.38 -10.40 -8.15
C ARG A 362 10.87 -10.28 -7.93
N TYR A 363 10.25 -11.30 -7.32
CA TYR A 363 8.80 -11.34 -7.00
C TYR A 363 8.42 -10.52 -5.75
N VAL A 364 9.39 -9.99 -5.00
CA VAL A 364 9.14 -9.32 -3.72
C VAL A 364 9.06 -7.82 -3.90
N ARG A 365 8.11 -7.17 -3.20
CA ARG A 365 8.03 -5.72 -3.13
C ARG A 365 8.52 -5.15 -1.80
N LEU A 366 9.62 -4.40 -1.81
CA LEU A 366 10.08 -3.64 -0.65
C LEU A 366 9.29 -2.34 -0.46
N ASN A 367 8.12 -2.41 0.16
CA ASN A 367 7.21 -1.28 0.34
C ASN A 367 7.87 -0.09 1.04
N ARG A 368 8.62 -0.37 2.10
CA ARG A 368 9.29 0.66 2.88
C ARG A 368 10.59 0.14 3.48
N VAL A 369 11.60 0.99 3.41
CA VAL A 369 12.92 0.77 3.97
C VAL A 369 13.11 1.92 4.94
N VAL A 370 13.23 1.59 6.22
CA VAL A 370 13.22 2.52 7.36
C VAL A 370 11.84 3.12 7.67
N ARG A 371 11.48 3.13 8.95
CA ARG A 371 10.27 3.77 9.47
C ARG A 371 10.50 5.29 9.59
N ASP A 372 9.44 6.05 9.40
CA ASP A 372 9.44 7.52 9.50
C ASP A 372 8.92 7.81 10.91
N PHE A 373 9.82 7.81 11.88
CA PHE A 373 9.57 8.43 13.17
C PHE A 373 10.06 9.88 13.10
N PRO A 374 9.39 10.82 13.77
CA PRO A 374 9.97 12.13 14.03
C PRO A 374 11.35 11.94 14.65
N THR A 375 12.39 12.50 14.02
CA THR A 375 13.79 12.33 14.45
C THR A 375 14.04 12.90 15.84
N THR A 376 13.17 13.80 16.30
CA THR A 376 13.11 14.34 17.67
C THR A 376 12.89 13.26 18.73
N ASN A 377 12.25 12.13 18.37
CA ASN A 377 11.98 11.04 19.30
C ASN A 377 13.07 9.97 19.31
N VAL A 378 14.06 10.05 18.40
CA VAL A 378 15.14 9.07 18.33
C VAL A 378 16.25 9.49 19.30
N VAL A 379 16.42 8.70 20.36
CA VAL A 379 17.38 8.97 21.44
C VAL A 379 18.81 8.87 20.92
N ALA A 380 19.16 7.71 20.33
CA ALA A 380 20.47 7.41 19.78
C ALA A 380 20.35 6.50 18.54
N GLY A 381 21.44 6.39 17.76
CA GLY A 381 21.47 5.65 16.50
C GLY A 381 21.12 6.53 15.29
N ASN A 382 20.56 5.92 14.24
CA ASN A 382 20.28 6.59 12.97
C ASN A 382 19.18 7.67 13.08
N LYS A 383 19.48 8.88 12.57
CA LYS A 383 18.52 9.99 12.46
C LYS A 383 18.27 10.45 11.01
N LYS A 384 18.90 9.82 10.01
CA LYS A 384 18.69 10.18 8.60
C LYS A 384 17.35 9.68 8.07
N ALA A 385 16.61 10.58 7.43
CA ALA A 385 15.33 10.28 6.78
C ALA A 385 15.46 9.69 5.36
N ASN A 386 16.66 9.75 4.75
CA ASN A 386 16.91 9.36 3.35
C ASN A 386 17.77 8.09 3.19
N LEU A 387 17.89 7.25 4.22
CA LEU A 387 18.73 6.03 4.19
C LEU A 387 18.46 5.10 3.01
N ARG A 388 17.20 5.00 2.54
CA ARG A 388 16.86 4.20 1.37
C ARG A 388 17.62 4.66 0.12
N GLN A 389 17.77 5.98 -0.05
CA GLN A 389 18.48 6.56 -1.18
C GLN A 389 19.98 6.28 -1.07
N ILE A 390 20.56 6.49 0.10
CA ILE A 390 21.99 6.25 0.37
C ILE A 390 22.34 4.78 0.10
N ALA A 391 21.54 3.84 0.63
CA ALA A 391 21.75 2.41 0.38
C ALA A 391 21.58 2.05 -1.11
N GLN A 392 20.74 2.76 -1.85
CA GLN A 392 20.55 2.52 -3.29
C GLN A 392 21.70 3.07 -4.14
N GLU A 393 22.27 4.22 -3.77
CA GLU A 393 23.45 4.80 -4.39
C GLU A 393 24.67 3.89 -4.21
N ARG A 394 24.90 3.39 -2.98
CA ARG A 394 25.95 2.41 -2.68
C ARG A 394 25.88 1.15 -3.56
N LEU A 395 24.69 0.58 -3.71
CA LEU A 395 24.49 -0.59 -4.57
C LEU A 395 24.75 -0.31 -6.04
N TYR A 396 24.48 0.90 -6.51
CA TYR A 396 24.76 1.31 -7.88
C TYR A 396 26.27 1.43 -8.11
N GLU A 397 27.00 2.07 -7.19
CA GLU A 397 28.47 2.18 -7.23
C GLU A 397 29.16 0.81 -7.17
N GLN A 398 28.56 -0.15 -6.47
CA GLN A 398 29.07 -1.53 -6.34
C GLN A 398 28.64 -2.46 -7.50
N GLY A 399 27.84 -1.99 -8.47
CA GLY A 399 27.37 -2.81 -9.59
C GLY A 399 26.38 -3.93 -9.19
N THR A 400 25.74 -3.83 -8.02
CA THR A 400 24.81 -4.85 -7.48
C THR A 400 23.39 -4.27 -7.26
N PRO A 401 22.69 -3.84 -8.32
CA PRO A 401 21.40 -3.17 -8.17
C PRO A 401 20.33 -4.09 -7.58
N CYS A 402 19.51 -3.54 -6.68
CA CYS A 402 18.36 -4.22 -6.08
C CYS A 402 17.28 -4.55 -7.13
N ARG A 403 16.92 -5.84 -7.28
CA ARG A 403 15.95 -6.33 -8.28
C ARG A 403 14.51 -6.52 -7.77
N CYS A 404 14.17 -6.01 -6.59
CA CYS A 404 12.78 -6.07 -6.07
C CYS A 404 11.79 -5.33 -6.98
N ILE A 405 10.50 -5.69 -6.92
CA ILE A 405 9.40 -5.06 -7.68
C ILE A 405 9.49 -3.53 -7.64
N ARG A 406 9.64 -2.93 -6.45
CA ARG A 406 9.65 -1.46 -6.27
C ARG A 406 10.79 -0.74 -7.02
N CYS A 407 11.91 -1.42 -7.24
CA CYS A 407 13.03 -0.86 -7.98
C CYS A 407 12.83 -0.94 -9.49
N ARG A 408 11.98 -1.88 -9.95
CA ARG A 408 11.73 -2.19 -11.35
C ARG A 408 10.38 -1.68 -11.86
N GLU A 409 9.45 -1.26 -11.01
CA GLU A 409 8.14 -0.70 -11.43
C GLU A 409 8.34 0.31 -12.55
N ILE A 410 7.63 0.12 -13.66
CA ILE A 410 7.61 1.08 -14.75
C ILE A 410 7.07 2.40 -14.18
N ARG A 411 7.95 3.40 -14.08
CA ARG A 411 7.60 4.72 -13.57
C ARG A 411 7.06 5.52 -14.76
N ARG A 412 7.43 6.80 -14.88
CA ARG A 412 7.01 7.67 -15.99
C ARG A 412 7.70 7.33 -17.32
N GLU A 413 8.27 6.14 -17.42
CA GLU A 413 8.98 5.69 -18.62
C GLU A 413 7.93 5.14 -19.57
N ALA A 414 7.87 5.72 -20.77
CA ALA A 414 7.05 5.17 -21.84
C ALA A 414 7.71 3.89 -22.33
N VAL A 415 6.97 2.79 -22.32
CA VAL A 415 7.40 1.51 -22.89
C VAL A 415 6.35 1.07 -23.89
N ARG A 416 6.79 0.54 -25.03
CA ARG A 416 5.89 0.03 -26.07
C ARG A 416 5.55 -1.42 -25.73
N LEU A 417 4.35 -1.85 -26.11
CA LEU A 417 3.91 -3.23 -25.84
C LEU A 417 4.84 -4.29 -26.45
N GLU A 418 5.43 -4.01 -27.61
CA GLU A 418 6.41 -4.87 -28.28
C GLU A 418 7.72 -5.02 -27.52
N ASP A 419 8.05 -4.08 -26.63
CA ASP A 419 9.24 -4.13 -25.79
C ASP A 419 9.02 -4.97 -24.51
N LEU A 420 7.81 -5.52 -24.31
CA LEU A 420 7.43 -6.28 -23.12
C LEU A 420 7.37 -7.79 -23.39
N GLU A 421 8.09 -8.54 -22.56
CA GLU A 421 8.12 -9.99 -22.53
C GLU A 421 7.31 -10.52 -21.34
N LEU A 422 6.50 -11.55 -21.57
CA LEU A 422 5.87 -12.31 -20.48
C LEU A 422 6.89 -13.28 -19.91
N ARG A 423 7.19 -13.14 -18.62
CA ARG A 423 8.10 -14.00 -17.85
C ARG A 423 7.33 -14.72 -16.75
N ASP A 424 7.80 -15.91 -16.41
CA ASP A 424 7.29 -16.71 -15.30
C ASP A 424 8.45 -17.06 -14.36
N PHE A 425 8.43 -16.48 -13.16
CA PHE A 425 9.36 -16.84 -12.08
C PHE A 425 8.67 -17.80 -11.12
N VAL A 426 9.04 -19.08 -11.20
CA VAL A 426 8.47 -20.16 -10.40
C VAL A 426 9.31 -20.38 -9.14
N TYR A 427 8.65 -20.55 -8.00
CA TYR A 427 9.31 -20.94 -6.75
C TYR A 427 8.37 -21.77 -5.87
N ASP A 428 8.94 -22.78 -5.21
CA ASP A 428 8.16 -23.61 -4.30
C ASP A 428 7.97 -22.95 -2.95
N THR A 429 6.95 -23.38 -2.22
CA THR A 429 6.83 -23.16 -0.79
C THR A 429 6.71 -24.52 -0.13
N ASP A 430 6.41 -24.54 1.15
CA ASP A 430 6.13 -25.77 1.87
C ASP A 430 4.71 -26.33 1.63
N ALA A 431 3.84 -25.60 0.92
CA ALA A 431 2.47 -26.03 0.66
C ALA A 431 1.95 -25.72 -0.75
N THR A 432 2.69 -24.94 -1.54
CA THR A 432 2.26 -24.47 -2.87
C THR A 432 3.45 -24.35 -3.80
N THR A 433 3.21 -24.46 -5.12
CA THR A 433 4.12 -23.92 -6.14
C THR A 433 3.59 -22.55 -6.56
N GLU A 434 4.42 -21.51 -6.45
CA GLU A 434 4.06 -20.14 -6.79
C GLU A 434 4.64 -19.75 -8.15
N HIS A 435 3.80 -19.12 -8.98
CA HIS A 435 4.17 -18.53 -10.26
C HIS A 435 4.02 -17.01 -10.15
N PHE A 436 5.14 -16.29 -10.31
CA PHE A 436 5.14 -14.84 -10.50
C PHE A 436 5.20 -14.54 -11.99
N LEU A 437 4.02 -14.36 -12.59
CA LEU A 437 3.87 -13.98 -14.00
C LEU A 437 4.05 -12.47 -14.13
N SER A 438 4.87 -12.02 -15.06
CA SER A 438 5.18 -10.59 -15.18
C SER A 438 5.43 -10.18 -16.63
N PHE A 439 4.93 -9.00 -16.99
CA PHE A 439 5.36 -8.30 -18.19
C PHE A 439 6.54 -7.39 -17.86
N GLU A 440 7.71 -7.74 -18.41
CA GLU A 440 8.97 -7.05 -18.15
C GLU A 440 9.64 -6.63 -19.46
N THR A 441 10.40 -5.54 -19.45
CA THR A 441 11.32 -5.23 -20.56
C THR A 441 12.52 -6.15 -20.52
N ALA A 442 13.30 -6.17 -21.61
CA ALA A 442 14.59 -6.84 -21.65
C ALA A 442 15.53 -6.38 -20.50
N ASP A 443 16.47 -7.27 -20.14
CA ASP A 443 17.46 -6.99 -19.09
C ASP A 443 18.36 -5.80 -19.49
N GLY A 444 18.40 -4.75 -18.65
CA GLY A 444 19.23 -3.56 -18.88
C GLY A 444 18.53 -2.33 -19.50
N TYR A 445 17.20 -2.17 -19.39
CA TYR A 445 16.41 -1.20 -20.17
C TYR A 445 16.37 0.26 -19.66
N PRO A 446 16.64 1.27 -20.50
CA PRO A 446 17.98 1.46 -21.08
C PRO A 446 19.16 1.35 -20.08
N THR A 447 18.91 1.13 -18.78
CA THR A 447 19.91 0.83 -17.74
C THR A 447 19.53 -0.34 -16.80
N THR A 448 18.24 -0.70 -16.65
CA THR A 448 17.76 -1.84 -15.84
C THR A 448 16.38 -2.30 -16.30
N ASP A 449 16.01 -3.56 -16.15
CA ASP A 449 14.69 -4.03 -16.60
C ASP A 449 13.53 -3.34 -15.84
N ARG A 450 12.42 -3.12 -16.57
CA ARG A 450 11.21 -2.47 -16.08
C ARG A 450 10.04 -3.45 -16.05
N LEU A 451 9.21 -3.34 -15.02
CA LEU A 451 8.05 -4.17 -14.75
C LEU A 451 6.76 -3.39 -15.05
N ALA A 452 6.02 -3.80 -16.07
CA ALA A 452 4.78 -3.15 -16.52
C ALA A 452 3.51 -3.71 -15.86
N GLY A 453 3.53 -4.98 -15.48
CA GLY A 453 2.44 -5.61 -14.73
C GLY A 453 2.81 -7.01 -14.29
N PHE A 454 2.10 -7.55 -13.31
CA PHE A 454 2.33 -8.89 -12.80
C PHE A 454 1.07 -9.54 -12.23
N LEU A 455 1.12 -10.87 -12.11
CA LEU A 455 0.13 -11.71 -11.45
C LEU A 455 0.84 -12.73 -10.55
N ARG A 456 0.28 -12.96 -9.35
CA ARG A 456 0.71 -14.03 -8.44
C ARG A 456 -0.28 -15.18 -8.52
N LEU A 457 0.14 -16.30 -9.09
CA LEU A 457 -0.62 -17.55 -9.14
C LEU A 457 0.00 -18.53 -8.14
N SER A 458 -0.85 -19.16 -7.35
CA SER A 458 -0.50 -20.16 -6.35
C SER A 458 -1.18 -21.48 -6.70
N LEU A 459 -0.41 -22.55 -6.69
CA LEU A 459 -0.86 -23.92 -6.94
C LEU A 459 -0.69 -24.73 -5.65
N PRO A 460 -1.73 -24.86 -4.80
CA PRO A 460 -1.68 -25.69 -3.59
C PRO A 460 -1.38 -27.17 -3.85
N ASP A 461 -0.42 -27.75 -3.14
CA ASP A 461 -0.05 -29.15 -3.32
C ASP A 461 -1.28 -30.08 -3.14
N PRO A 462 -1.72 -30.80 -4.18
CA PRO A 462 -2.92 -31.63 -4.12
C PRO A 462 -2.74 -32.88 -3.23
N SER A 463 -1.50 -33.22 -2.83
CA SER A 463 -1.21 -34.29 -1.88
C SER A 463 -1.44 -33.87 -0.42
N LEU A 464 -1.53 -32.56 -0.15
CA LEU A 464 -1.79 -32.01 1.17
C LEU A 464 -3.28 -31.69 1.34
N ALA A 465 -3.82 -32.01 2.51
CA ALA A 465 -5.19 -31.63 2.83
C ALA A 465 -5.31 -30.10 2.92
N HIS A 466 -6.21 -29.51 2.13
CA HIS A 466 -6.44 -28.07 2.16
C HIS A 466 -7.18 -27.67 3.45
N PRO A 467 -6.66 -26.73 4.26
CA PRO A 467 -7.25 -26.36 5.54
C PRO A 467 -8.60 -25.62 5.41
N LEU A 468 -8.87 -25.04 4.23
CA LEU A 468 -10.13 -24.39 3.89
C LEU A 468 -10.87 -25.25 2.85
N PRO A 469 -11.88 -26.04 3.24
CA PRO A 469 -12.61 -26.91 2.32
C PRO A 469 -13.20 -26.17 1.10
N GLU A 470 -13.63 -24.92 1.27
CA GLU A 470 -14.17 -24.07 0.21
C GLU A 470 -13.16 -23.73 -0.90
N LEU A 471 -11.87 -23.93 -0.67
CA LEU A 471 -10.79 -23.70 -1.64
C LEU A 471 -10.09 -25.00 -2.07
N ALA A 472 -10.52 -26.16 -1.56
CA ALA A 472 -9.93 -27.43 -1.95
C ALA A 472 -10.05 -27.64 -3.47
N GLY A 473 -8.97 -28.09 -4.10
CA GLY A 473 -8.92 -28.33 -5.55
C GLY A 473 -8.93 -27.08 -6.44
N HIS A 474 -8.76 -25.88 -5.87
CA HIS A 474 -8.64 -24.64 -6.62
C HIS A 474 -7.18 -24.20 -6.76
N ALA A 475 -6.80 -23.77 -7.96
CA ALA A 475 -5.67 -22.86 -8.13
C ALA A 475 -6.07 -21.46 -7.61
N MET A 476 -5.11 -20.63 -7.20
CA MET A 476 -5.42 -19.35 -6.56
C MET A 476 -4.65 -18.18 -7.17
N ILE A 477 -5.38 -17.19 -7.70
CA ILE A 477 -4.83 -15.88 -8.06
C ILE A 477 -4.82 -14.99 -6.81
N ARG A 478 -3.61 -14.70 -6.32
CA ARG A 478 -3.35 -13.92 -5.09
C ARG A 478 -3.25 -12.42 -5.34
N GLU A 479 -2.82 -12.03 -6.54
CA GLU A 479 -2.68 -10.63 -6.94
C GLU A 479 -2.69 -10.48 -8.46
N VAL A 480 -3.32 -9.40 -8.95
CA VAL A 480 -3.10 -8.88 -10.30
C VAL A 480 -2.82 -7.39 -10.17
N HIS A 481 -1.73 -6.93 -10.77
CA HIS A 481 -1.34 -5.52 -10.74
C HIS A 481 -0.79 -5.06 -12.09
N VAL A 482 -1.37 -4.00 -12.65
CA VAL A 482 -0.91 -3.37 -13.89
C VAL A 482 -0.58 -1.91 -13.60
N TYR A 483 0.59 -1.44 -14.01
CA TYR A 483 1.02 -0.05 -13.84
C TYR A 483 0.49 0.79 -15.01
N GLY A 484 -0.39 1.76 -14.72
CA GLY A 484 -1.31 2.36 -15.69
C GLY A 484 -0.72 3.24 -16.81
N PRO A 485 -0.04 4.37 -16.52
CA PRO A 485 0.27 5.38 -17.53
C PRO A 485 1.55 5.13 -18.33
N ALA A 486 2.19 3.97 -18.16
CA ALA A 486 3.47 3.68 -18.83
C ALA A 486 3.33 3.12 -20.25
N LEU A 487 2.09 2.98 -20.72
CA LEU A 487 1.78 2.46 -22.02
C LEU A 487 0.91 3.48 -22.77
N ASN A 488 1.56 4.49 -23.36
CA ASN A 488 0.89 5.41 -24.28
C ASN A 488 0.62 4.67 -25.59
N LEU A 489 -0.66 4.48 -25.94
CA LEU A 489 -1.08 4.27 -27.33
C LEU A 489 -1.42 5.63 -27.93
N GLY A 490 -1.13 5.80 -29.22
CA GLY A 490 -1.19 7.06 -29.94
C GLY A 490 -2.54 7.78 -29.85
N ASP A 491 -2.47 9.09 -30.10
CA ASP A 491 -3.61 10.01 -30.26
C ASP A 491 -4.72 9.37 -31.11
N ASP A 492 -5.80 8.92 -30.46
CA ASP A 492 -7.18 8.98 -30.95
C ASP A 492 -8.09 8.08 -30.09
N SER A 493 -8.56 8.58 -28.94
CA SER A 493 -9.91 8.31 -28.44
C SER A 493 -10.19 9.03 -27.12
N ARG A 494 -11.29 9.78 -27.12
CA ARG A 494 -11.88 10.37 -25.92
C ARG A 494 -12.50 9.25 -25.06
N GLY A 495 -12.02 9.10 -23.84
CA GLY A 495 -12.70 8.35 -22.78
C GLY A 495 -12.06 6.99 -22.46
N GLU A 496 -11.63 6.88 -21.20
CA GLU A 496 -11.00 5.70 -20.59
C GLU A 496 -9.64 5.31 -21.16
N ALA A 497 -8.58 5.59 -20.40
CA ALA A 497 -7.32 4.85 -20.52
C ALA A 497 -7.60 3.38 -20.18
N GLN A 498 -8.11 2.62 -21.16
CA GLN A 498 -8.29 1.19 -21.09
C GLN A 498 -6.90 0.57 -20.98
N HIS A 499 -6.72 -0.17 -19.89
CA HIS A 499 -5.56 -1.01 -19.64
C HIS A 499 -5.37 -1.87 -20.88
N ILE A 500 -4.27 -1.65 -21.60
CA ILE A 500 -3.73 -2.63 -22.55
C ILE A 500 -3.86 -3.99 -21.90
N GLY A 501 -4.41 -4.96 -22.62
CA GLY A 501 -4.86 -6.26 -22.13
C GLY A 501 -3.81 -7.12 -21.41
N LEU A 502 -2.72 -6.57 -20.87
CA LEU A 502 -1.79 -7.21 -19.95
C LEU A 502 -2.52 -7.93 -18.81
N GLY A 503 -3.50 -7.29 -18.17
CA GLY A 503 -4.28 -7.93 -17.10
C GLY A 503 -5.03 -9.18 -17.59
N GLU A 504 -5.66 -9.07 -18.76
CA GLU A 504 -6.33 -10.20 -19.42
C GLU A 504 -5.34 -11.30 -19.81
N ARG A 505 -4.21 -10.96 -20.44
CA ARG A 505 -3.15 -11.90 -20.84
C ARG A 505 -2.55 -12.62 -19.63
N LEU A 506 -2.36 -11.91 -18.51
CA LEU A 506 -1.90 -12.51 -17.24
C LEU A 506 -2.92 -13.52 -16.71
N ILE A 507 -4.21 -13.16 -16.67
CA ILE A 507 -5.28 -14.06 -16.22
C ILE A 507 -5.39 -15.28 -17.16
N GLY A 508 -5.34 -15.06 -18.47
CA GLY A 508 -5.34 -16.13 -19.47
C GLY A 508 -4.19 -17.10 -19.26
N ARG A 509 -2.95 -16.59 -19.10
CA ARG A 509 -1.79 -17.43 -18.81
C ARG A 509 -1.92 -18.18 -17.49
N ALA A 510 -2.48 -17.56 -16.45
CA ALA A 510 -2.69 -18.22 -15.17
C ALA A 510 -3.67 -19.40 -15.29
N ARG A 511 -4.73 -19.27 -16.09
CA ARG A 511 -5.67 -20.36 -16.39
C ARG A 511 -5.02 -21.51 -17.12
N GLU A 512 -4.19 -21.22 -18.13
CA GLU A 512 -3.43 -22.25 -18.86
C GLU A 512 -2.53 -23.06 -17.93
N ILE A 513 -1.76 -22.38 -17.07
CA ILE A 513 -0.87 -23.03 -16.11
C ILE A 513 -1.66 -23.88 -15.11
N ALA A 514 -2.73 -23.32 -14.53
CA ALA A 514 -3.57 -24.05 -13.60
C ALA A 514 -4.21 -25.30 -14.24
N ARG A 515 -4.72 -25.19 -15.46
CA ARG A 515 -5.28 -26.34 -16.19
C ARG A 515 -4.22 -27.39 -16.48
N ALA A 516 -3.04 -26.98 -16.96
CA ALA A 516 -1.93 -27.89 -17.23
C ALA A 516 -1.44 -28.62 -15.96
N ALA A 517 -1.55 -27.99 -14.79
CA ALA A 517 -1.27 -28.59 -13.50
C ALA A 517 -2.42 -29.47 -12.94
N GLY A 518 -3.51 -29.64 -13.70
CA GLY A 518 -4.62 -30.56 -13.36
C GLY A 518 -5.73 -29.95 -12.52
N TYR A 519 -5.72 -28.63 -12.28
CA TYR A 519 -6.80 -27.97 -11.56
C TYR A 519 -8.04 -27.82 -12.44
N ARG A 520 -9.22 -28.05 -11.84
CA ARG A 520 -10.52 -27.88 -12.51
C ARG A 520 -11.16 -26.52 -12.24
N HIS A 521 -10.67 -25.80 -11.23
CA HIS A 521 -11.20 -24.50 -10.85
C HIS A 521 -10.05 -23.56 -10.48
N ILE A 522 -10.28 -22.27 -10.69
CA ILE A 522 -9.40 -21.20 -10.24
C ILE A 522 -10.18 -20.20 -9.42
N ALA A 523 -9.65 -19.86 -8.25
CA ALA A 523 -10.18 -18.86 -7.34
C ALA A 523 -9.35 -17.58 -7.38
N VAL A 524 -9.96 -16.46 -7.02
CA VAL A 524 -9.30 -15.16 -6.88
C VAL A 524 -9.70 -14.53 -5.54
N ILE A 525 -8.73 -14.03 -4.79
CA ILE A 525 -8.96 -13.20 -3.60
C ILE A 525 -9.28 -11.74 -3.98
N SER A 526 -10.41 -11.53 -4.66
CA SER A 526 -10.78 -10.19 -5.11
C SER A 526 -11.09 -9.26 -3.93
N ALA A 527 -10.71 -7.98 -4.10
CA ALA A 527 -11.21 -6.91 -3.25
C ALA A 527 -12.65 -6.60 -3.66
N ILE A 528 -13.41 -6.00 -2.75
CA ILE A 528 -14.83 -5.68 -2.97
C ILE A 528 -15.03 -4.89 -4.27
N GLY A 529 -14.26 -3.83 -4.44
CA GLY A 529 -14.30 -2.94 -5.60
C GLY A 529 -13.66 -3.49 -6.88
N THR A 530 -13.15 -4.73 -6.88
CA THR A 530 -12.60 -5.38 -8.09
C THR A 530 -13.39 -6.61 -8.53
N ARG A 531 -14.48 -6.98 -7.85
CA ARG A 531 -15.32 -8.13 -8.22
C ARG A 531 -15.85 -8.03 -9.66
N GLU A 532 -16.37 -6.87 -10.06
CA GLU A 532 -16.87 -6.63 -11.43
C GLU A 532 -15.78 -6.74 -12.50
N TYR A 533 -14.52 -6.48 -12.16
CA TYR A 533 -13.40 -6.70 -13.08
C TYR A 533 -13.26 -8.19 -13.39
N TYR A 534 -13.31 -9.06 -12.38
CA TYR A 534 -13.23 -10.51 -12.59
C TYR A 534 -14.50 -11.10 -13.18
N ALA A 535 -15.68 -10.56 -12.87
CA ALA A 535 -16.95 -10.99 -13.44
C ALA A 535 -16.97 -10.94 -14.97
N ARG A 536 -16.37 -9.88 -15.55
CA ARG A 536 -16.20 -9.74 -17.02
C ARG A 536 -15.36 -10.85 -17.65
N TRP A 537 -14.54 -11.54 -16.86
CA TRP A 537 -13.72 -12.66 -17.32
C TRP A 537 -14.35 -14.03 -17.02
N GLY A 538 -15.61 -14.08 -16.59
CA GLY A 538 -16.32 -15.34 -16.30
C GLY A 538 -16.06 -15.89 -14.90
N PHE A 539 -15.58 -15.07 -13.97
CA PHE A 539 -15.57 -15.44 -12.56
C PHE A 539 -16.92 -15.11 -11.90
N GLU A 540 -17.38 -15.95 -11.00
CA GLU A 540 -18.59 -15.74 -10.22
C GLU A 540 -18.27 -15.71 -8.73
N LEU A 541 -19.08 -14.99 -7.95
CA LEU A 541 -18.91 -14.94 -6.50
C LEU A 541 -19.39 -16.28 -5.90
N ASN A 542 -18.48 -17.04 -5.31
CA ASN A 542 -18.77 -18.28 -4.59
C ASN A 542 -18.25 -18.15 -3.16
N GLY A 543 -19.18 -17.99 -2.21
CA GLY A 543 -18.85 -17.69 -0.82
C GLY A 543 -18.07 -16.37 -0.69
N LEU A 544 -16.81 -16.46 -0.25
CA LEU A 544 -15.95 -15.30 0.03
C LEU A 544 -14.94 -14.98 -1.10
N TYR A 545 -14.98 -15.73 -2.19
CA TYR A 545 -14.02 -15.66 -3.31
C TYR A 545 -14.74 -15.55 -4.65
N MET A 546 -14.01 -15.10 -5.67
CA MET A 546 -14.47 -15.18 -7.06
C MET A 546 -13.88 -16.45 -7.67
N THR A 547 -14.70 -17.35 -8.21
CA THR A 547 -14.26 -18.64 -8.78
C THR A 547 -14.66 -18.79 -10.23
N CYS A 548 -13.89 -19.54 -11.00
CA CYS A 548 -14.16 -19.85 -12.40
C CYS A 548 -13.76 -21.31 -12.69
N PRO A 549 -14.59 -22.10 -13.40
CA PRO A 549 -14.18 -23.40 -13.89
C PRO A 549 -13.07 -23.27 -14.95
N LEU A 550 -12.20 -24.28 -15.02
CA LEU A 550 -11.15 -24.42 -16.02
C LEU A 550 -11.54 -25.56 -16.95
N ASP A 551 -12.29 -25.25 -18.02
CA ASP A 551 -12.68 -26.20 -19.06
C ASP A 551 -11.49 -26.66 -19.91
#